data_AF-A0A923V8S6-F1
#
_entry.id   AF-A0A923V8S6-F1
#
_cell.length_a   1.000
_cell.length_b   1.000
_cell.length_c   1.000
_cell.angle_alpha   90.00
_cell.angle_beta   90.00
_cell.angle_gamma   90.00
#
_symmetry.space_group_name_H-M   'P 1'
#
loop_
_entity.id
_entity.type
_entity.pdbx_description
1 polymer ?
#
loop_
_entity_poly.entity_id
_entity_poly.type
_entity_poly.pdbx_seq_one_letter_code
_entity_poly.pdbx_strand_id
1 'polypeptide(L)'
;MSLAAWENFFKPETRSSGQVYFRKGVVTSSQPSDTEVQAYIRGASTFKITLKSSDVGSPLINAACNCPAGKKRILCKHIWAALLKAEQSHPGFLDEKTDIEVSEPTSLLVANKNVFQKPTFTPRPPSQAQLDSQAAYKAKQADYRKEQYQKQKQRLKDQKQSKKSKKAVVADAFEFPADVQTAVTFFSMNGFLMEHPLNATVIGMAKKRLSRVFHPDVGGSHDEIIELNKNYEILIKFAKEPEAK
;
A
#
# COMPACT_ATOMS: atom_id res chain seq x y z
N MET A 1 -15.54 24.83 -10.39
CA MET A 1 -15.26 24.14 -11.68
C MET A 1 -13.78 24.34 -12.07
N SER A 2 -12.85 24.25 -11.11
CA SER A 2 -11.42 24.57 -11.33
C SER A 2 -10.50 23.32 -11.35
N LEU A 3 -10.90 22.23 -10.69
CA LEU A 3 -10.01 21.07 -10.44
C LEU A 3 -9.59 20.31 -11.69
N ALA A 4 -10.44 20.30 -12.73
CA ALA A 4 -10.16 19.61 -14.00
C ALA A 4 -8.94 20.19 -14.71
N ALA A 5 -8.69 21.51 -14.57
CA ALA A 5 -7.54 22.17 -15.17
C ALA A 5 -6.21 21.59 -14.67
N TRP A 6 -6.17 21.17 -13.41
CA TRP A 6 -4.93 20.70 -12.81
C TRP A 6 -4.72 19.19 -12.86
N GLU A 7 -5.71 18.41 -13.27
CA GLU A 7 -5.58 16.94 -13.26
C GLU A 7 -4.38 16.45 -14.07
N ASN A 8 -4.07 17.13 -15.17
CA ASN A 8 -2.96 16.78 -16.06
C ASN A 8 -1.57 17.03 -15.44
N PHE A 9 -1.47 17.89 -14.41
CA PHE A 9 -0.22 18.16 -13.71
C PHE A 9 0.10 17.11 -12.64
N PHE A 10 -0.88 16.29 -12.25
CA PHE A 10 -0.72 15.27 -11.22
C PHE A 10 -0.90 13.86 -11.77
N LYS A 11 0.07 12.99 -11.49
CA LYS A 11 -0.07 11.55 -11.79
C LYS A 11 -1.35 10.97 -11.14
N PRO A 12 -2.07 10.04 -11.79
CA PRO A 12 -3.31 9.46 -11.26
C PRO A 12 -3.18 8.88 -9.84
N GLU A 13 -2.05 8.27 -9.51
CA GLU A 13 -1.77 7.70 -8.19
C GLU A 13 -1.62 8.79 -7.12
N THR A 14 -1.02 9.92 -7.49
CA THR A 14 -0.87 11.10 -6.63
C THR A 14 -2.23 11.71 -6.31
N ARG A 15 -3.10 11.81 -7.32
CA ARG A 15 -4.49 12.32 -7.16
C ARG A 15 -5.30 11.42 -6.26
N SER A 16 -5.32 10.12 -6.57
CA SER A 16 -6.02 9.10 -5.77
C SER A 16 -5.55 9.13 -4.30
N SER A 17 -4.23 9.19 -4.09
CA SER A 17 -3.66 9.31 -2.76
C SER A 17 -4.07 10.61 -2.05
N GLY A 18 -4.00 11.75 -2.72
CA GLY A 18 -4.36 13.05 -2.13
C GLY A 18 -5.83 13.14 -1.77
N GLN A 19 -6.72 12.56 -2.59
CA GLN A 19 -8.14 12.50 -2.33
C GLN A 19 -8.47 11.69 -1.07
N VAL A 20 -7.71 10.63 -0.77
CA VAL A 20 -7.83 9.90 0.50
C VAL A 20 -7.52 10.81 1.70
N TYR A 21 -6.51 11.67 1.64
CA TYR A 21 -6.21 12.60 2.73
C TYR A 21 -7.32 13.65 2.91
N PHE A 22 -7.83 14.19 1.80
CA PHE A 22 -8.95 15.11 1.83
C PHE A 22 -10.21 14.47 2.45
N ARG A 23 -10.61 13.28 1.98
CA ARG A 23 -11.78 12.55 2.50
C ARG A 23 -11.67 12.17 3.97
N LYS A 24 -10.46 11.93 4.46
CA LYS A 24 -10.21 11.66 5.90
C LYS A 24 -10.36 12.90 6.79
N GLY A 25 -10.53 14.10 6.22
CA GLY A 25 -10.69 15.33 6.99
C GLY A 25 -9.45 15.77 7.75
N VAL A 26 -8.27 15.24 7.40
CA VAL A 26 -7.00 15.57 8.09
C VAL A 26 -6.32 16.83 7.56
N VAL A 27 -6.95 17.51 6.60
CA VAL A 27 -6.46 18.73 5.94
C VAL A 27 -7.20 19.93 6.51
N THR A 28 -6.48 20.87 7.11
CA THR A 28 -7.00 22.17 7.55
C THR A 28 -6.42 23.26 6.66
N SER A 29 -7.22 24.27 6.28
CA SER A 29 -6.76 25.41 5.48
C SER A 29 -7.06 26.73 6.19
N SER A 30 -6.29 27.74 5.83
CA SER A 30 -6.47 29.15 6.21
C SER A 30 -6.07 30.02 5.02
N GLN A 31 -6.79 31.10 4.77
CA GLN A 31 -6.49 32.05 3.72
C GLN A 31 -5.93 33.33 4.34
N PRO A 32 -4.60 33.48 4.46
CA PRO A 32 -4.00 34.71 4.99
C PRO A 32 -4.19 35.93 4.08
N SER A 33 -4.43 35.76 2.77
CA SER A 33 -4.74 36.84 1.84
C SER A 33 -5.54 36.34 0.63
N ASP A 34 -6.05 37.25 -0.19
CA ASP A 34 -6.76 36.90 -1.43
C ASP A 34 -5.86 36.20 -2.46
N THR A 35 -4.53 36.35 -2.31
CA THR A 35 -3.51 35.75 -3.19
C THR A 35 -2.79 34.57 -2.55
N GLU A 36 -3.10 34.20 -1.30
CA GLU A 36 -2.43 33.11 -0.60
C GLU A 36 -3.39 32.24 0.20
N VAL A 37 -3.31 30.93 -0.02
CA VAL A 37 -3.92 29.90 0.83
C VAL A 37 -2.84 29.03 1.45
N GLN A 38 -2.92 28.84 2.77
CA GLN A 38 -2.08 27.91 3.51
C GLN A 38 -2.91 26.71 3.96
N ALA A 39 -2.33 25.52 3.85
CA ALA A 39 -2.93 24.30 4.33
C ALA A 39 -1.96 23.46 5.16
N TYR A 40 -2.52 22.71 6.09
CA TYR A 40 -1.80 21.84 7.00
C TYR A 40 -2.42 20.45 6.99
N ILE A 41 -1.58 19.44 6.86
CA ILE A 41 -2.01 18.04 6.91
C ILE A 41 -1.47 17.41 8.18
N ARG A 42 -2.38 16.93 9.03
CA ARG A 42 -2.04 16.24 10.28
C ARG A 42 -1.89 14.74 10.02
N GLY A 43 -0.74 14.19 10.41
CA GLY A 43 -0.42 12.77 10.33
C GLY A 43 0.67 12.42 11.34
N ALA A 44 1.59 11.51 10.99
CA ALA A 44 2.79 11.27 11.78
C ALA A 44 3.73 12.50 11.87
N SER A 45 3.62 13.41 10.91
CA SER A 45 4.28 14.72 10.90
C SER A 45 3.35 15.74 10.26
N THR A 46 3.43 16.99 10.70
CA THR A 46 2.61 18.06 10.14
C THR A 46 3.26 18.62 8.89
N PHE A 47 2.60 18.48 7.74
CA PHE A 47 3.07 19.06 6.49
C PHE A 47 2.38 20.39 6.25
N LYS A 48 3.17 21.42 5.93
CA LYS A 48 2.69 22.75 5.52
C LYS A 48 2.69 22.82 3.99
N ILE A 49 1.60 23.31 3.45
CA ILE A 49 1.38 23.58 2.04
C ILE A 49 1.06 25.06 1.90
N THR A 50 1.66 25.71 0.92
CA THR A 50 1.40 27.10 0.57
C THR A 50 1.04 27.16 -0.90
N LEU A 51 -0.10 27.78 -1.19
CA LEU A 51 -0.60 28.06 -2.52
C LEU A 51 -0.60 29.58 -2.66
N LYS A 52 0.19 30.11 -3.58
CA LYS A 52 0.35 31.55 -3.79
C LYS A 52 0.12 31.89 -5.25
N SER A 53 -0.57 32.99 -5.50
CA SER A 53 -0.58 33.61 -6.82
C SER A 53 0.08 34.98 -6.75
N SER A 54 0.53 35.50 -7.88
CA SER A 54 1.05 36.87 -7.94
C SER A 54 -0.05 37.88 -7.65
N ASP A 55 -1.24 37.64 -8.22
CA ASP A 55 -2.39 38.55 -8.21
C ASP A 55 -3.68 37.72 -8.22
N VAL A 56 -4.80 38.33 -7.80
CA VAL A 56 -6.11 37.65 -7.78
C VAL A 56 -6.49 37.16 -9.19
N GLY A 57 -6.17 37.96 -10.22
CA GLY A 57 -6.43 37.70 -11.64
C GLY A 57 -5.51 36.69 -12.34
N SER A 58 -4.41 36.29 -11.70
CA SER A 58 -3.34 35.57 -12.41
C SER A 58 -3.75 34.13 -12.70
N PRO A 59 -3.47 33.56 -13.89
CA PRO A 59 -3.80 32.18 -14.21
C PRO A 59 -2.88 31.18 -13.51
N LEU A 60 -1.73 31.64 -13.01
CA LEU A 60 -0.70 30.79 -12.44
C LEU A 60 -0.79 30.74 -10.91
N ILE A 61 -0.72 29.53 -10.36
CA ILE A 61 -0.56 29.30 -8.93
C ILE A 61 0.76 28.60 -8.61
N ASN A 62 1.52 29.19 -7.69
CA ASN A 62 2.72 28.64 -7.11
C ASN A 62 2.36 27.77 -5.91
N ALA A 63 2.59 26.47 -6.01
CA ALA A 63 2.38 25.52 -4.95
C ALA A 63 3.69 25.08 -4.33
N ALA A 64 3.75 25.08 -3.00
CA ALA A 64 4.90 24.60 -2.25
C ALA A 64 4.47 23.68 -1.11
N CYS A 65 5.25 22.63 -0.86
CA CYS A 65 5.01 21.71 0.26
C CYS A 65 6.33 21.35 0.95
N ASN A 66 6.33 21.34 2.28
CA ASN A 66 7.53 20.99 3.07
C ASN A 66 7.79 19.47 3.19
N CYS A 67 7.01 18.62 2.51
CA CYS A 67 7.21 17.17 2.53
C CYS A 67 8.41 16.75 1.65
N PRO A 68 8.93 15.51 1.79
CA PRO A 68 10.09 15.06 1.03
C PRO A 68 9.96 15.17 -0.49
N ALA A 69 8.75 15.00 -1.04
CA ALA A 69 8.49 15.18 -2.47
C ALA A 69 8.43 16.66 -2.86
N GLY A 70 7.78 17.51 -2.06
CA GLY A 70 7.69 18.95 -2.32
C GLY A 70 9.06 19.64 -2.25
N LYS A 71 9.95 19.21 -1.35
CA LYS A 71 11.34 19.67 -1.31
C LYS A 71 12.14 19.33 -2.58
N LYS A 72 11.73 18.31 -3.32
CA LYS A 72 12.30 17.94 -4.63
C LYS A 72 11.60 18.64 -5.79
N ARG A 73 10.79 19.67 -5.51
CA ARG A 73 9.95 20.40 -6.47
C ARG A 73 8.98 19.50 -7.26
N ILE A 74 8.42 18.49 -6.59
CA ILE A 74 7.43 17.57 -7.19
C ILE A 74 6.04 17.88 -6.64
N LEU A 75 5.05 17.96 -7.54
CA LEU A 75 3.63 18.03 -7.21
C LEU A 75 3.21 16.75 -6.46
N CYS A 76 3.09 16.90 -5.15
CA CYS A 76 2.84 15.78 -4.25
C CYS A 76 1.37 15.66 -3.88
N LYS A 77 1.00 14.50 -3.31
CA LYS A 77 -0.37 14.21 -2.85
C LYS A 77 -0.91 15.22 -1.83
N HIS A 78 -0.04 15.89 -1.08
CA HIS A 78 -0.43 16.90 -0.10
C HIS A 78 -0.86 18.21 -0.78
N ILE A 79 -0.23 18.59 -1.89
CA ILE A 79 -0.62 19.76 -2.68
C ILE A 79 -2.00 19.49 -3.29
N TRP A 80 -2.22 18.30 -3.87
CA TRP A 80 -3.53 17.90 -4.37
C TRP A 80 -4.62 17.98 -3.29
N ALA A 81 -4.35 17.41 -2.11
CA ALA A 81 -5.30 17.46 -1.00
C ALA A 81 -5.57 18.90 -0.51
N ALA A 82 -4.58 19.79 -0.59
CA ALA A 82 -4.73 21.20 -0.25
C ALA A 82 -5.58 21.95 -1.30
N LEU A 83 -5.41 21.67 -2.60
CA LEU A 83 -6.24 22.25 -3.66
C LEU A 83 -7.71 21.86 -3.48
N LEU A 84 -7.99 20.58 -3.20
CA LEU A 84 -9.34 20.11 -2.88
C LEU A 84 -9.93 20.83 -1.66
N LYS A 85 -9.11 21.03 -0.62
CA LYS A 85 -9.55 21.73 0.59
C LYS A 85 -9.77 23.23 0.36
N ALA A 86 -8.96 23.85 -0.48
CA ALA A 86 -9.08 25.24 -0.88
C ALA A 86 -10.36 25.47 -1.69
N GLU A 87 -10.65 24.63 -2.70
CA GLU A 87 -11.91 24.70 -3.46
C GLU A 87 -13.13 24.59 -2.53
N GLN A 88 -13.07 23.73 -1.51
CA GLN A 88 -14.16 23.56 -0.55
C GLN A 88 -14.31 24.74 0.42
N SER A 89 -13.20 25.31 0.90
CA SER A 89 -13.21 26.23 2.05
C SER A 89 -13.05 27.70 1.66
N HIS A 90 -12.55 27.96 0.45
CA HIS A 90 -12.24 29.28 -0.10
C HIS A 90 -12.76 29.36 -1.55
N PRO A 91 -14.08 29.30 -1.77
CA PRO A 91 -14.66 29.43 -3.11
C PRO A 91 -14.25 30.78 -3.72
N GLY A 92 -13.80 30.79 -4.97
CA GLY A 92 -13.31 31.99 -5.66
C GLY A 92 -11.79 32.09 -5.79
N PHE A 93 -11.00 31.56 -4.84
CA PHE A 93 -9.53 31.65 -4.91
C PHE A 93 -8.94 30.95 -6.16
N LEU A 94 -9.65 29.93 -6.64
CA LEU A 94 -9.19 29.00 -7.66
C LEU A 94 -9.86 29.19 -9.02
N ASP A 95 -10.84 30.06 -9.15
CA ASP A 95 -11.72 30.13 -10.32
C ASP A 95 -10.98 30.58 -11.59
N GLU A 96 -10.01 31.47 -11.44
CA GLU A 96 -9.22 32.02 -12.56
C GLU A 96 -7.86 31.31 -12.73
N LYS A 97 -7.56 30.31 -11.90
CA LYS A 97 -6.25 29.64 -11.84
C LYS A 97 -6.27 28.39 -12.73
N THR A 98 -5.58 28.43 -13.87
CA THR A 98 -5.52 27.30 -14.82
C THR A 98 -4.21 26.52 -14.75
N ASP A 99 -3.12 27.17 -14.35
CA ASP A 99 -1.77 26.60 -14.35
C ASP A 99 -1.18 26.51 -12.95
N ILE A 100 -0.34 25.51 -12.72
CA ILE A 100 0.31 25.26 -11.43
C ILE A 100 1.80 24.98 -11.58
N GLU A 101 2.60 25.71 -10.81
CA GLU A 101 4.05 25.55 -10.73
C GLU A 101 4.50 25.18 -9.31
N VAL A 102 5.57 24.38 -9.22
CA VAL A 102 6.16 24.04 -7.91
C VAL A 102 7.18 25.08 -7.53
N SER A 103 6.87 25.88 -6.51
CA SER A 103 7.80 26.82 -5.90
C SER A 103 8.51 26.19 -4.71
N GLU A 104 9.66 26.75 -4.33
CA GLU A 104 10.30 26.36 -3.09
C GLU A 104 9.39 26.73 -1.91
N PRO A 105 9.24 25.85 -0.90
CA PRO A 105 8.57 26.25 0.33
C PRO A 105 9.31 27.46 0.86
N THR A 106 8.64 28.61 0.84
CA THR A 106 9.20 29.87 1.32
C THR A 106 9.42 29.69 2.82
N SER A 107 10.56 29.14 3.20
CA SER A 107 11.11 29.37 4.54
C SER A 107 11.35 30.86 4.57
N LEU A 108 10.66 31.57 5.45
CA LEU A 108 10.73 33.01 5.68
C LEU A 108 12.18 33.53 5.61
N LEU A 109 12.63 33.90 4.42
CA LEU A 109 13.89 34.61 4.15
C LEU A 109 13.59 35.67 3.07
N VAL A 110 12.65 36.56 3.37
CA VAL A 110 12.70 37.91 2.78
C VAL A 110 13.74 38.67 3.59
N ALA A 111 14.85 38.98 2.93
CA ALA A 111 15.93 39.79 3.45
C ALA A 111 15.39 41.20 3.76
N ASN A 112 15.16 41.50 5.04
CA ASN A 112 15.13 42.87 5.51
C ASN A 112 16.56 43.22 5.97
N LYS A 113 17.29 43.96 5.14
CA LYS A 113 18.59 44.56 5.49
C LYS A 113 18.32 45.78 6.38
N ASN A 114 17.85 45.54 7.60
CA ASN A 114 17.97 46.50 8.68
C ASN A 114 18.17 45.74 9.99
N VAL A 115 19.38 45.92 10.51
CA VAL A 115 19.88 45.66 11.86
C VAL A 115 18.83 45.09 12.83
N PHE A 116 18.72 43.77 12.86
CA PHE A 116 18.17 43.05 14.01
C PHE A 116 19.29 42.14 14.52
N GLN A 117 19.83 42.48 15.69
CA GLN A 117 20.73 41.59 16.42
C GLN A 117 19.99 40.27 16.62
N LYS A 118 20.56 39.17 16.09
CA LYS A 118 20.04 37.82 16.30
C LYS A 118 19.94 37.58 17.81
N PRO A 119 18.77 37.28 18.38
CA PRO A 119 18.76 36.68 19.70
C PRO A 119 19.45 35.33 19.55
N THR A 120 20.61 35.19 20.18
CA THR A 120 21.29 33.92 20.37
C THR A 120 20.37 33.03 21.20
N PHE A 121 19.53 32.27 20.52
CA PHE A 121 18.73 31.22 21.12
C PHE A 121 19.69 30.10 21.49
N THR A 122 20.29 30.17 22.67
CA THR A 122 20.91 29.00 23.26
C THR A 122 19.78 27.98 23.47
N PRO A 123 19.84 26.79 22.85
CA PRO A 123 18.82 25.78 23.11
C PRO A 123 18.86 25.49 24.61
N ARG A 124 17.77 25.84 25.31
CA ARG A 124 17.60 25.46 26.71
C ARG A 124 17.77 23.94 26.78
N PRO A 125 18.73 23.42 27.56
CA PRO A 125 18.89 21.98 27.68
C PRO A 125 17.56 21.36 28.11
N PRO A 126 17.17 20.22 27.51
CA PRO A 126 15.91 19.58 27.85
C PRO A 126 15.86 19.33 29.36
N SER A 127 14.75 19.72 29.98
CA SER A 127 14.54 19.46 31.40
C SER A 127 14.59 17.97 31.68
N GLN A 128 14.98 17.57 32.90
CA GLN A 128 15.05 16.16 33.30
C GLN A 128 13.73 15.42 33.00
N ALA A 129 12.59 16.07 33.27
CA ALA A 129 11.26 15.53 32.96
C ALA A 129 11.03 15.24 31.46
N GLN A 130 11.62 16.04 30.55
CA GLN A 130 11.55 15.80 29.11
C GLN A 130 12.44 14.63 28.68
N LEU A 131 13.61 14.47 29.30
CA LEU A 131 14.50 13.33 29.06
C LEU A 131 13.86 12.02 29.55
N ASP A 132 13.28 12.04 30.75
CA ASP A 132 12.61 10.88 31.35
C ASP A 132 11.38 10.46 30.54
N SER A 133 10.58 11.43 30.07
CA SER A 133 9.44 11.17 29.19
C SER A 133 9.86 10.58 27.84
N GLN A 134 10.94 11.11 27.24
CA GLN A 134 11.49 10.54 26.00
C GLN A 134 12.06 9.13 26.21
N ALA A 135 12.73 8.87 27.33
CA ALA A 135 13.25 7.56 27.69
C ALA A 135 12.11 6.55 27.90
N ALA A 136 11.07 6.93 28.65
CA ALA A 136 9.89 6.10 28.87
C ALA A 136 9.14 5.78 27.57
N TYR A 137 9.03 6.75 26.66
CA TYR A 137 8.42 6.53 25.35
C TYR A 137 9.24 5.58 24.48
N LYS A 138 10.58 5.74 24.46
CA LYS A 138 11.49 4.82 23.75
C LYS A 138 11.43 3.40 24.32
N ALA A 139 11.34 3.24 25.65
CA ALA A 139 11.19 1.94 26.30
C ALA A 139 9.88 1.25 25.87
N LYS A 140 8.74 1.96 25.93
CA LYS A 140 7.45 1.45 25.46
C LYS A 140 7.48 1.02 23.99
N GLN A 141 8.16 1.78 23.13
CA GLN A 141 8.33 1.41 21.72
C GLN A 141 9.17 0.15 21.54
N ALA A 142 10.22 -0.03 22.34
CA ALA A 142 11.07 -1.22 22.28
C ALA A 142 10.31 -2.47 22.72
N ASP A 143 9.52 -2.38 23.79
CA ASP A 143 8.72 -3.50 24.30
C ASP A 143 7.63 -3.90 23.32
N TYR A 144 6.94 -2.93 22.72
CA TYR A 144 5.97 -3.18 21.67
C TYR A 144 6.59 -3.92 20.46
N ARG A 145 7.80 -3.52 20.03
CA ARG A 145 8.52 -4.21 18.95
C ARG A 145 8.86 -5.66 19.31
N LYS A 146 9.30 -5.92 20.56
CA LYS A 146 9.59 -7.27 21.04
C LYS A 146 8.33 -8.13 21.07
N GLU A 147 7.21 -7.60 21.56
CA GLU A 147 5.93 -8.31 21.61
C GLU A 147 5.43 -8.67 20.21
N GLN A 148 5.50 -7.75 19.26
CA GLN A 148 5.13 -8.01 17.86
C GLN A 148 6.00 -9.11 17.23
N TYR A 149 7.31 -9.08 17.47
CA TYR A 149 8.22 -10.11 16.99
C TYR A 149 7.90 -11.50 17.58
N GLN A 150 7.58 -11.57 18.88
CA GLN A 150 7.18 -12.82 19.52
C GLN A 150 5.86 -13.36 18.97
N LYS A 151 4.85 -12.50 18.77
CA LYS A 151 3.56 -12.88 18.15
C LYS A 151 3.76 -13.41 16.72
N GLN A 152 4.63 -12.78 15.93
CA GLN A 152 4.93 -13.25 14.58
C GLN A 152 5.64 -14.61 14.60
N LYS A 153 6.61 -14.80 15.50
CA LYS A 153 7.32 -16.08 15.66
C LYS A 153 6.37 -17.21 16.08
N GLN A 154 5.41 -16.92 16.96
CA GLN A 154 4.40 -17.90 17.39
C GLN A 154 3.48 -18.31 16.23
N ARG A 155 2.95 -17.34 15.45
CA ARG A 155 2.13 -17.64 14.27
C ARG A 155 2.84 -18.54 13.26
N LEU A 156 4.14 -18.31 13.04
CA LEU A 156 4.94 -19.16 12.15
C LEU A 156 5.13 -20.58 12.70
N LYS A 157 5.29 -20.74 14.02
CA LYS A 157 5.33 -22.06 14.66
C LYS A 157 3.99 -22.78 14.54
N ASP A 158 2.89 -22.09 14.85
CA ASP A 158 1.54 -22.64 14.77
C ASP A 158 1.18 -23.03 13.32
N GLN A 159 1.60 -22.23 12.33
CA GLN A 159 1.43 -22.56 10.91
C GLN A 159 2.26 -23.79 10.49
N LYS A 160 3.49 -23.95 11.00
CA LYS A 160 4.30 -25.14 10.74
C LYS A 160 3.72 -26.39 11.41
N GLN A 161 3.22 -26.27 12.65
CA GLN A 161 2.58 -27.37 13.37
C GLN A 161 1.25 -27.80 12.73
N SER A 162 0.42 -26.84 12.29
CA SER A 162 -0.82 -27.12 11.54
C SER A 162 -0.53 -27.77 10.17
N LYS A 163 0.52 -27.35 9.46
CA LYS A 163 0.95 -28.04 8.23
C LYS A 163 1.47 -29.47 8.52
N LYS A 164 2.22 -29.67 9.60
CA LYS A 164 2.74 -30.99 9.99
C LYS A 164 1.62 -31.94 10.41
N SER A 165 0.64 -31.46 11.20
CA SER A 165 -0.53 -32.25 11.59
C SER A 165 -1.45 -32.55 10.41
N LYS A 166 -1.71 -31.58 9.52
CA LYS A 166 -2.44 -31.86 8.26
C LYS A 166 -1.70 -32.88 7.38
N LYS A 167 -0.38 -32.82 7.29
CA LYS A 167 0.42 -33.82 6.54
C LYS A 167 0.38 -35.20 7.21
N ALA A 168 0.30 -35.27 8.54
CA ALA A 168 0.22 -36.53 9.28
C ALA A 168 -1.17 -37.18 9.20
N VAL A 169 -2.25 -36.40 9.20
CA VAL A 169 -3.63 -36.90 9.07
C VAL A 169 -3.91 -37.43 7.65
N VAL A 170 -3.26 -36.89 6.62
CA VAL A 170 -3.39 -37.36 5.23
C VAL A 170 -2.58 -38.65 4.96
N ALA A 171 -1.68 -39.05 5.87
CA ALA A 171 -0.84 -40.24 5.69
C ALA A 171 -1.52 -41.56 6.14
N ASP A 172 -2.75 -41.50 6.67
CA ASP A 172 -3.42 -42.65 7.32
C ASP A 172 -4.74 -43.08 6.64
N ALA A 173 -4.89 -42.90 5.33
CA ALA A 173 -6.12 -43.30 4.64
C ALA A 173 -5.84 -43.95 3.28
N PHE A 174 -6.14 -45.26 3.20
CA PHE A 174 -6.35 -46.09 2.01
C PHE A 174 -5.14 -46.29 1.08
N GLU A 175 -4.65 -47.52 0.98
CA GLU A 175 -3.62 -47.92 0.01
C GLU A 175 -4.19 -47.89 -1.41
N PHE A 176 -4.03 -46.76 -2.07
CA PHE A 176 -4.17 -46.69 -3.51
C PHE A 176 -3.10 -47.53 -4.21
N PRO A 177 -3.38 -48.05 -5.42
CA PRO A 177 -2.33 -48.48 -6.33
C PRO A 177 -1.27 -47.37 -6.49
N ALA A 178 0.01 -47.75 -6.57
CA ALA A 178 1.14 -46.81 -6.60
C ALA A 178 0.98 -45.69 -7.65
N ASP A 179 0.39 -46.00 -8.79
CA ASP A 179 0.12 -45.06 -9.88
C ASP A 179 -0.90 -43.98 -9.49
N VAL A 180 -1.97 -44.38 -8.78
CA VAL A 180 -3.03 -43.47 -8.32
C VAL A 180 -2.51 -42.60 -7.18
N GLN A 181 -1.70 -43.16 -6.27
CA GLN A 181 -1.07 -42.39 -5.20
C GLN A 181 -0.10 -41.33 -5.75
N THR A 182 0.66 -41.69 -6.79
CA THR A 182 1.56 -40.75 -7.49
C THR A 182 0.75 -39.61 -8.11
N ALA A 183 -0.36 -39.93 -8.78
CA ALA A 183 -1.23 -38.92 -9.37
C ALA A 183 -1.91 -38.02 -8.31
N VAL A 184 -2.43 -38.58 -7.21
CA VAL A 184 -2.99 -37.82 -6.08
C VAL A 184 -1.95 -36.87 -5.47
N THR A 185 -0.71 -37.35 -5.31
CA THR A 185 0.40 -36.57 -4.77
C THR A 185 0.76 -35.41 -5.73
N PHE A 186 0.79 -35.67 -7.04
CA PHE A 186 1.04 -34.64 -8.05
C PHE A 186 0.03 -33.48 -7.94
N PHE A 187 -1.27 -33.77 -7.85
CA PHE A 187 -2.28 -32.72 -7.68
C PHE A 187 -2.18 -32.01 -6.32
N SER A 188 -1.86 -32.76 -5.25
CA SER A 188 -1.69 -32.20 -3.90
C SER A 188 -0.50 -31.24 -3.81
N MET A 189 0.62 -31.58 -4.45
CA MET A 189 1.80 -30.70 -4.56
C MET A 189 1.48 -29.41 -5.32
N ASN A 190 0.57 -29.50 -6.29
CA ASN A 190 0.07 -28.37 -7.07
C ASN A 190 -1.11 -27.63 -6.41
N GLY A 191 -1.37 -27.88 -5.12
CA GLY A 191 -2.34 -27.14 -4.31
C GLY A 191 -3.78 -27.66 -4.39
N PHE A 192 -4.01 -28.83 -5.00
CA PHE A 192 -5.31 -29.48 -5.07
C PHE A 192 -5.32 -30.72 -4.17
N LEU A 193 -5.87 -30.59 -2.96
CA LEU A 193 -6.08 -31.73 -2.08
C LEU A 193 -7.17 -32.62 -2.67
N MET A 194 -6.79 -33.84 -3.05
CA MET A 194 -7.72 -34.85 -3.54
C MET A 194 -8.20 -35.66 -2.35
N GLU A 195 -9.37 -35.30 -1.83
CA GLU A 195 -10.03 -36.02 -0.73
C GLU A 195 -10.87 -37.19 -1.29
N HIS A 196 -11.01 -38.26 -0.52
CA HIS A 196 -11.89 -39.36 -0.86
C HIS A 196 -13.37 -39.01 -0.58
N PRO A 197 -14.31 -39.48 -1.41
CA PRO A 197 -14.11 -40.23 -2.67
C PRO A 197 -13.66 -39.34 -3.83
N LEU A 198 -12.81 -39.88 -4.71
CA LEU A 198 -12.29 -39.17 -5.87
C LEU A 198 -13.42 -38.80 -6.84
N ASN A 199 -13.80 -37.53 -6.87
CA ASN A 199 -14.88 -37.04 -7.72
C ASN A 199 -14.35 -36.59 -9.09
N ALA A 200 -14.86 -37.18 -10.18
CA ALA A 200 -14.49 -36.82 -11.55
C ALA A 200 -14.65 -35.32 -11.87
N THR A 201 -15.63 -34.65 -11.25
CA THR A 201 -15.86 -33.20 -11.44
C THR A 201 -14.72 -32.37 -10.86
N VAL A 202 -14.26 -32.71 -9.64
CA VAL A 202 -13.15 -32.04 -8.95
C VAL A 202 -11.84 -32.26 -9.71
N ILE A 203 -11.60 -33.48 -10.19
CA ILE A 203 -10.42 -33.83 -11.00
C ILE A 203 -10.40 -33.01 -12.30
N GLY A 204 -11.55 -32.89 -12.99
CA GLY A 204 -11.69 -32.07 -14.20
C GLY A 204 -11.43 -30.58 -13.96
N MET A 205 -11.92 -30.03 -12.84
CA MET A 205 -11.66 -28.65 -12.46
C MET A 205 -10.19 -28.39 -12.15
N ALA A 206 -9.53 -29.32 -11.44
CA ALA A 206 -8.12 -29.24 -11.12
C ALA A 206 -7.26 -29.25 -12.40
N LYS A 207 -7.55 -30.18 -13.33
CA LYS A 207 -6.89 -30.22 -14.65
C LYS A 207 -7.03 -28.88 -15.38
N LYS A 208 -8.24 -28.34 -15.47
CA LYS A 208 -8.50 -27.08 -16.20
C LYS A 208 -7.75 -25.88 -15.60
N ARG A 209 -7.53 -25.88 -14.29
CA ARG A 209 -6.75 -24.83 -13.61
C ARG A 209 -5.26 -25.02 -13.88
N LEU A 210 -4.73 -26.24 -13.74
CA LEU A 210 -3.32 -26.52 -13.98
C LEU A 210 -2.92 -26.38 -15.45
N SER A 211 -3.80 -26.71 -16.39
CA SER A 211 -3.53 -26.55 -17.82
C SER A 211 -3.32 -25.09 -18.23
N ARG A 212 -3.86 -24.12 -17.49
CA ARG A 212 -3.61 -22.69 -17.71
C ARG A 212 -2.26 -22.25 -17.15
N VAL A 213 -1.82 -22.90 -16.07
CA VAL A 213 -0.54 -22.59 -15.41
C VAL A 213 0.62 -23.22 -16.18
N PHE A 214 0.46 -24.45 -16.64
CA PHE A 214 1.48 -25.18 -17.41
C PHE A 214 1.48 -24.86 -18.89
N HIS A 215 0.70 -23.86 -19.34
CA HIS A 215 0.72 -23.47 -20.75
C HIS A 215 2.05 -22.82 -21.14
N PRO A 216 2.70 -23.23 -22.26
CA PRO A 216 3.96 -22.65 -22.73
C PRO A 216 3.92 -21.12 -22.83
N ASP A 217 2.82 -20.58 -23.33
CA ASP A 217 2.63 -19.12 -23.48
C ASP A 217 2.59 -18.34 -22.15
N VAL A 218 2.37 -19.01 -21.02
CA VAL A 218 2.29 -18.38 -19.69
C VAL A 218 3.51 -18.74 -18.82
N GLY A 219 4.50 -19.43 -19.40
CA GLY A 219 5.75 -19.81 -18.73
C GLY A 219 5.77 -21.24 -18.18
N GLY A 220 4.82 -22.09 -18.54
CA GLY A 220 4.90 -23.53 -18.31
C GLY A 220 5.76 -24.25 -19.35
N SER A 221 6.08 -25.52 -19.10
CA SER A 221 6.77 -26.38 -20.04
C SER A 221 5.82 -27.35 -20.74
N HIS A 222 6.20 -27.79 -21.94
CA HIS A 222 5.45 -28.82 -22.66
C HIS A 222 5.38 -30.13 -21.87
N ASP A 223 6.47 -30.48 -21.17
CA ASP A 223 6.58 -31.71 -20.38
C ASP A 223 5.60 -31.71 -19.20
N GLU A 224 5.40 -30.56 -18.53
CA GLU A 224 4.42 -30.44 -17.44
C GLU A 224 2.97 -30.67 -17.90
N ILE A 225 2.63 -30.30 -19.14
CA ILE A 225 1.30 -30.59 -19.71
C ILE A 225 1.13 -32.08 -19.97
N ILE A 226 2.16 -32.74 -20.52
CA ILE A 226 2.14 -34.18 -20.75
C ILE A 226 1.95 -34.92 -19.42
N GLU A 227 2.72 -34.53 -18.41
CA GLU A 227 2.63 -35.11 -17.07
C GLU A 227 1.26 -34.86 -16.41
N LEU A 228 0.71 -33.66 -16.53
CA LEU A 228 -0.64 -33.33 -16.07
C LEU A 228 -1.70 -34.23 -16.73
N ASN A 229 -1.61 -34.44 -18.06
CA ASN A 229 -2.57 -35.29 -18.77
C ASN A 229 -2.46 -36.75 -18.34
N LYS A 230 -1.25 -37.28 -18.20
CA LYS A 230 -1.00 -38.64 -17.71
C LYS A 230 -1.62 -38.88 -16.33
N ASN A 231 -1.34 -37.98 -15.38
CA ASN A 231 -1.86 -38.09 -14.02
C ASN A 231 -3.39 -37.94 -13.97
N TYR A 232 -3.96 -37.05 -14.80
CA TYR A 232 -5.41 -36.90 -14.93
C TYR A 232 -6.10 -38.18 -15.43
N GLU A 233 -5.54 -38.84 -16.44
CA GLU A 233 -6.11 -40.06 -17.00
C GLU A 233 -6.15 -41.20 -15.98
N ILE A 234 -5.08 -41.36 -15.20
CA ILE A 234 -5.01 -42.35 -14.11
C ILE A 234 -6.13 -42.12 -13.09
N LEU A 235 -6.33 -40.88 -12.65
CA LEU A 235 -7.35 -40.54 -11.66
C LEU A 235 -8.77 -40.69 -12.21
N ILE A 236 -9.02 -40.29 -13.46
CA ILE A 236 -10.34 -40.45 -14.09
C ILE A 236 -10.67 -41.92 -14.33
N LYS A 237 -9.68 -42.74 -14.71
CA LYS A 237 -9.87 -44.17 -14.86
C LYS A 237 -10.26 -44.80 -13.52
N PHE A 238 -9.51 -44.49 -12.46
CA PHE A 238 -9.80 -44.97 -11.11
C PHE A 238 -11.16 -44.46 -10.59
N ALA A 239 -11.54 -43.20 -10.83
CA ALA A 239 -12.82 -42.64 -10.42
C ALA A 239 -14.03 -43.18 -11.22
N LYS A 240 -13.79 -43.76 -12.40
CA LYS A 240 -14.83 -44.37 -13.25
C LYS A 240 -14.94 -45.87 -13.10
N GLU A 241 -13.91 -46.55 -12.58
CA GLU A 241 -14.00 -47.94 -12.20
C GLU A 241 -14.90 -48.00 -10.94
N PRO A 242 -16.16 -48.46 -11.05
CA PRO A 242 -16.94 -48.71 -9.85
C PRO A 242 -16.18 -49.76 -9.05
N GLU A 243 -16.02 -49.54 -7.75
CA GLU A 243 -15.45 -50.54 -6.85
C GLU A 243 -16.17 -51.88 -7.12
N ALA A 244 -15.46 -52.82 -7.75
CA ALA A 244 -15.86 -54.21 -7.74
C ALA A 244 -15.53 -54.73 -6.35
N LYS A 245 -16.41 -54.43 -5.38
CA LYS A 245 -16.63 -55.16 -4.14
C LYS A 245 -17.83 -54.61 -3.38
#